data_AF-A0A9D1SFH9-F1
#
_entry.id   AF-A0A9D1SFH9-F1
#
_cell.length_a   1.000
_cell.length_b   1.000
_cell.length_c   1.000
_cell.angle_alpha   90.00
_cell.angle_beta   90.00
_cell.angle_gamma   90.00
#
_symmetry.space_group_name_H-M   'P 1'
#
loop_
_entity.id
_entity.type
_entity.pdbx_description
1 polymer ?
#
loop_
_entity_poly.entity_id
_entity_poly.type
_entity_poly.pdbx_seq_one_letter_code
_entity_poly.pdbx_strand_id
1 'polypeptide(L)'
;MKLRNKFFVAGGILIVSGAVVSGAAFLAGAGQHYETAEYKTVDIAAENIRITAEQRDIRVIRGESVKLTYPEGDGMIFSGKLEGGTYIAEHRRRPEIFGLDFERTNNDMDIVLEIPEGFYGIIDIYTDMVDISCSSVGGGMITLGTGMGDVDTENTAGSMSISTGMGDISCGSVSGETVTLDTDMGDIEAEDADGNIKARSSMGDVEIDLSGAEGEYTVNGKGSGPKKVTAETDLGDVHIGYMR
;
A
#
# COMPACT_ATOMS: atom_id res chain seq x y z
N MET A 1 -24.31 -28.61 -16.45
CA MET A 1 -24.32 -27.66 -17.58
C MET A 1 -23.70 -26.36 -17.08
N LYS A 2 -22.48 -25.99 -17.51
CA LYS A 2 -21.79 -24.79 -16.98
C LYS A 2 -22.41 -23.53 -17.59
N LEU A 3 -23.00 -22.64 -16.78
CA LEU A 3 -23.27 -21.27 -17.23
C LEU A 3 -21.95 -20.50 -17.27
N ARG A 4 -21.65 -19.91 -18.42
CA ARG A 4 -20.45 -19.11 -18.66
C ARG A 4 -20.91 -17.66 -18.80
N ASN A 5 -20.87 -16.90 -17.71
CA ASN A 5 -21.19 -15.48 -17.73
C ASN A 5 -20.19 -14.76 -18.63
N LYS A 6 -20.66 -14.26 -19.78
CA LYS A 6 -19.93 -13.35 -20.64
C LYS A 6 -20.42 -11.95 -20.33
N PHE A 7 -19.61 -11.15 -19.63
CA PHE A 7 -19.87 -9.71 -19.54
C PHE A 7 -19.44 -9.04 -20.84
N PHE A 8 -20.36 -8.30 -21.45
CA PHE A 8 -20.07 -7.39 -22.56
C PHE A 8 -19.89 -5.99 -21.97
N VAL A 9 -18.74 -5.37 -22.22
CA VAL A 9 -18.55 -3.94 -21.95
C VAL A 9 -18.95 -3.18 -23.22
N ALA A 10 -19.99 -2.36 -23.11
CA ALA A 10 -20.34 -1.33 -24.09
C ALA A 10 -20.33 0.01 -23.35
N GLY A 11 -19.85 1.07 -24.00
CA GLY A 11 -19.45 2.33 -23.37
C GLY A 11 -20.47 2.90 -22.36
N GLY A 12 -20.07 2.89 -21.09
CA GLY A 12 -20.80 3.41 -19.95
C GLY A 12 -19.97 3.13 -18.70
N ILE A 13 -19.95 4.07 -17.75
CA ILE A 13 -19.19 3.93 -16.50
C ILE A 13 -19.71 2.70 -15.77
N LEU A 14 -18.88 1.66 -15.71
CA LEU A 14 -19.21 0.43 -15.01
C LEU A 14 -18.93 0.65 -13.52
N ILE A 15 -19.91 1.27 -12.84
CA ILE A 15 -19.96 1.27 -11.39
C ILE A 15 -20.04 -0.20 -10.99
N VAL A 16 -18.95 -0.75 -10.46
CA VAL A 16 -18.94 -2.10 -9.88
C VAL A 16 -19.69 -2.02 -8.56
N SER A 17 -21.02 -1.97 -8.65
CA SER A 17 -21.94 -2.13 -7.52
C SER A 17 -22.07 -3.61 -7.15
N GLY A 18 -20.92 -4.28 -7.01
CA GLY A 18 -20.76 -5.59 -6.39
C GLY A 18 -20.52 -5.42 -4.90
N ALA A 19 -21.44 -4.73 -4.21
CA ALA A 19 -21.35 -4.58 -2.76
C ALA A 19 -21.77 -5.89 -2.10
N VAL A 20 -20.80 -6.70 -1.68
CA VAL A 20 -21.05 -7.76 -0.70
C VAL A 20 -20.97 -7.10 0.68
N VAL A 21 -22.13 -6.70 1.21
CA VAL A 21 -22.23 -6.22 2.59
C VAL A 21 -22.03 -7.42 3.53
N SER A 22 -20.91 -7.47 4.25
CA SER A 22 -20.51 -8.63 5.05
C SER A 22 -19.98 -8.26 6.44
N GLY A 23 -20.89 -7.89 7.34
CA GLY A 23 -20.89 -8.40 8.73
C GLY A 23 -20.38 -7.48 9.86
N ALA A 24 -21.29 -6.82 10.59
CA ALA A 24 -20.97 -6.26 11.90
C ALA A 24 -20.45 -7.34 12.87
N ALA A 25 -19.35 -7.08 13.59
CA ALA A 25 -18.65 -8.08 14.41
C ALA A 25 -18.94 -7.99 15.92
N PHE A 26 -19.14 -9.17 16.53
CA PHE A 26 -19.31 -9.46 17.97
C PHE A 26 -18.00 -10.12 18.50
N LEU A 27 -17.63 -10.11 19.79
CA LEU A 27 -18.32 -9.73 21.03
C LEU A 27 -17.27 -9.36 22.12
N ALA A 28 -17.46 -8.27 22.90
CA ALA A 28 -16.74 -8.06 24.16
C ALA A 28 -17.63 -7.39 25.23
N GLY A 29 -17.32 -7.65 26.51
CA GLY A 29 -18.27 -7.50 27.61
C GLY A 29 -18.47 -6.09 28.18
N ALA A 30 -19.67 -5.88 28.73
CA ALA A 30 -20.04 -4.85 29.71
C ALA A 30 -19.90 -3.36 29.31
N GLY A 31 -20.95 -2.84 28.65
CA GLY A 31 -21.49 -1.54 29.04
C GLY A 31 -20.91 -0.29 28.36
N GLN A 32 -20.65 -0.36 27.06
CA GLN A 32 -20.43 0.83 26.23
C GLN A 32 -21.51 0.93 25.14
N HIS A 33 -21.79 2.16 24.68
CA HIS A 33 -22.70 2.37 23.57
C HIS A 33 -22.12 1.75 22.29
N TYR A 34 -22.88 0.85 21.65
CA TYR A 34 -22.47 0.21 20.40
C TYR A 34 -22.91 1.06 19.22
N GLU A 35 -21.96 1.70 18.56
CA GLU A 35 -22.16 2.26 17.21
C GLU A 35 -21.69 1.23 16.19
N THR A 36 -22.46 1.02 15.11
CA THR A 36 -22.15 -0.02 14.11
C THR A 36 -21.36 0.60 12.98
N ALA A 37 -20.06 0.29 12.90
CA ALA A 37 -19.23 0.65 11.77
C ALA A 37 -19.73 -0.03 10.49
N GLU A 38 -20.30 0.74 9.55
CA GLU A 38 -20.57 0.25 8.21
C GLU A 38 -19.27 0.24 7.38
N TYR A 39 -19.05 -0.86 6.67
CA TYR A 39 -17.91 -1.04 5.80
C TYR A 39 -18.31 -1.82 4.56
N LYS A 40 -17.50 -1.68 3.52
CA LYS A 40 -17.79 -2.23 2.21
C LYS A 40 -16.54 -2.85 1.62
N THR A 41 -16.71 -4.08 1.14
CA THR A 41 -15.68 -4.82 0.41
C THR A 41 -16.07 -4.86 -1.06
N VAL A 42 -15.10 -4.65 -1.94
CA VAL A 42 -15.23 -4.74 -3.39
C VAL A 42 -14.21 -5.76 -3.91
N ASP A 43 -14.69 -6.86 -4.48
CA ASP A 43 -13.85 -7.77 -5.28
C ASP A 43 -13.44 -7.09 -6.59
N ILE A 44 -12.14 -7.04 -6.87
CA ILE A 44 -11.58 -6.32 -8.02
C ILE A 44 -10.99 -7.31 -9.02
N ALA A 45 -11.44 -7.22 -10.27
CA ALA A 45 -10.85 -7.93 -11.40
C ALA A 45 -10.15 -6.92 -12.33
N ALA A 46 -8.90 -6.59 -12.00
CA ALA A 46 -8.09 -5.60 -12.71
C ALA A 46 -6.64 -6.10 -12.88
N GLU A 47 -5.96 -5.55 -13.88
CA GLU A 47 -4.53 -5.79 -14.12
C GLU A 47 -3.67 -4.91 -13.22
N ASN A 48 -4.12 -3.68 -12.91
CA ASN A 48 -3.41 -2.74 -12.04
C ASN A 48 -4.39 -2.14 -11.02
N ILE A 49 -3.86 -1.69 -9.87
CA ILE A 49 -4.61 -1.04 -8.80
C ILE A 49 -4.01 0.34 -8.54
N ARG A 50 -4.85 1.37 -8.53
CA ARG A 50 -4.51 2.71 -8.05
C ARG A 50 -5.44 3.11 -6.92
N ILE A 51 -4.90 3.57 -5.80
CA ILE A 51 -5.67 4.08 -4.66
C ILE A 51 -5.17 5.48 -4.30
N THR A 52 -6.08 6.40 -4.05
CA THR A 52 -5.80 7.69 -3.42
C THR A 52 -6.69 7.87 -2.19
N ALA A 53 -6.14 8.30 -1.06
CA ALA A 53 -6.89 8.56 0.18
C ALA A 53 -6.48 9.86 0.88
N GLU A 54 -7.37 10.40 1.73
CA GLU A 54 -7.11 11.65 2.47
C GLU A 54 -6.96 11.49 3.99
N GLN A 55 -7.66 10.53 4.63
CA GLN A 55 -7.87 10.54 6.11
C GLN A 55 -7.87 9.16 6.80
N ARG A 56 -7.42 8.09 6.15
CA ARG A 56 -7.38 6.74 6.73
C ARG A 56 -6.17 5.99 6.24
N ASP A 57 -5.45 5.40 7.18
CA ASP A 57 -4.27 4.56 6.93
C ASP A 57 -4.60 3.47 5.92
N ILE A 58 -3.60 3.07 5.13
CA ILE A 58 -3.78 2.07 4.08
C ILE A 58 -2.94 0.85 4.41
N ARG A 59 -3.60 -0.31 4.54
CA ARG A 59 -2.95 -1.60 4.79
C ARG A 59 -3.09 -2.50 3.58
N VAL A 60 -1.99 -2.73 2.88
CA VAL A 60 -1.90 -3.70 1.79
C VAL A 60 -1.41 -5.02 2.36
N ILE A 61 -2.20 -6.08 2.19
CA ILE A 61 -1.92 -7.40 2.78
C ILE A 61 -2.13 -8.51 1.77
N ARG A 62 -1.50 -9.66 2.02
CA ARG A 62 -1.80 -10.89 1.32
C ARG A 62 -3.26 -11.31 1.53
N GLY A 63 -3.95 -11.69 0.45
CA GLY A 63 -5.27 -12.31 0.46
C GLY A 63 -5.43 -13.45 -0.56
N GLU A 64 -6.66 -13.90 -0.79
CA GLU A 64 -6.98 -14.94 -1.80
C GLU A 64 -7.27 -14.37 -3.19
N SER A 65 -7.68 -13.10 -3.25
CA SER A 65 -8.03 -12.35 -4.46
C SER A 65 -7.83 -10.87 -4.21
N VAL A 66 -7.87 -10.03 -5.26
CA VAL A 66 -7.80 -8.59 -5.05
C VAL A 66 -9.12 -8.11 -4.45
N LYS A 67 -9.09 -7.59 -3.22
CA LYS A 67 -10.26 -6.99 -2.57
C LYS A 67 -9.89 -5.66 -1.92
N LEU A 68 -10.76 -4.68 -2.04
CA LEU A 68 -10.63 -3.41 -1.35
C LEU A 68 -11.76 -3.29 -0.32
N THR A 69 -11.41 -3.23 0.97
CA THR A 69 -12.32 -3.02 2.09
C THR A 69 -12.11 -1.63 2.68
N TYR A 70 -13.19 -0.90 2.94
CA TYR A 70 -13.14 0.45 3.48
C TYR A 70 -14.37 0.80 4.33
N PRO A 71 -14.25 1.76 5.26
CA PRO A 71 -15.40 2.33 5.95
C PRO A 71 -16.33 3.10 5.00
N GLU A 72 -17.65 2.94 5.12
CA GLU A 72 -18.64 3.88 4.57
C GLU A 72 -19.24 4.69 5.72
N GLY A 73 -19.26 6.01 5.60
CA GLY A 73 -19.70 6.91 6.68
C GLY A 73 -19.00 8.27 6.66
N ASP A 74 -19.00 8.94 7.81
CA ASP A 74 -18.11 10.05 8.22
C ASP A 74 -18.06 11.30 7.32
N GLY A 75 -18.99 11.45 6.39
CA GLY A 75 -18.88 12.47 5.34
C GLY A 75 -17.74 12.16 4.36
N MET A 76 -17.36 10.89 4.19
CA MET A 76 -16.41 10.41 3.19
C MET A 76 -17.11 9.78 1.98
N ILE A 77 -16.40 9.70 0.86
CA ILE A 77 -16.81 8.99 -0.35
C ILE A 77 -15.64 8.18 -0.88
N PHE A 78 -15.86 6.89 -1.11
CA PHE A 78 -15.06 6.07 -2.01
C PHE A 78 -15.70 6.02 -3.39
N SER A 79 -14.98 6.42 -4.43
CA SER A 79 -15.37 6.19 -5.83
C SER A 79 -14.37 5.29 -6.52
N GLY A 80 -14.82 4.10 -6.94
CA GLY A 80 -14.03 3.12 -7.68
C GLY A 80 -14.48 2.99 -9.14
N LYS A 81 -13.53 2.94 -10.08
CA LYS A 81 -13.78 2.76 -11.52
C LYS A 81 -12.72 1.88 -12.18
N LEU A 82 -13.08 1.12 -13.22
CA LEU A 82 -12.14 0.33 -14.02
C LEU A 82 -11.89 1.02 -15.37
N GLU A 83 -10.66 1.48 -15.62
CA GLU A 83 -10.25 2.15 -16.85
C GLU A 83 -8.94 1.54 -17.38
N GLY A 84 -8.93 1.06 -18.62
CA GLY A 84 -7.72 0.55 -19.28
C GLY A 84 -7.00 -0.58 -18.51
N GLY A 85 -7.75 -1.48 -17.87
CA GLY A 85 -7.19 -2.54 -17.03
C GLY A 85 -6.82 -2.11 -15.61
N THR A 86 -6.89 -0.82 -15.28
CA THR A 86 -6.55 -0.28 -13.95
C THR A 86 -7.83 0.00 -13.16
N TYR A 87 -7.95 -0.56 -11.95
CA TYR A 87 -8.96 -0.13 -10.99
C TYR A 87 -8.44 1.09 -10.24
N ILE A 88 -9.16 2.20 -10.34
CA ILE A 88 -8.83 3.48 -9.71
C ILE A 88 -9.86 3.72 -8.60
N ALA A 89 -9.39 3.81 -7.36
CA ALA A 89 -10.19 4.14 -6.19
C ALA A 89 -9.75 5.48 -5.59
N GLU A 90 -10.70 6.38 -5.37
CA GLU A 90 -10.48 7.68 -4.74
C GLU A 90 -11.31 7.76 -3.46
N HIS A 91 -10.65 7.91 -2.31
CA HIS A 91 -11.23 8.19 -1.00
C HIS A 91 -11.01 9.65 -0.65
N ARG A 92 -12.11 10.39 -0.50
CA ARG A 92 -12.08 11.83 -0.25
C ARG A 92 -13.27 12.32 0.54
N ARG A 93 -13.13 13.48 1.17
CA ARG A 93 -14.23 14.17 1.85
C ARG A 93 -15.37 14.49 0.88
N ARG A 94 -16.60 14.14 1.29
CA ARG A 94 -17.84 14.56 0.63
C ARG A 94 -17.90 16.09 0.65
N PRO A 95 -18.15 16.76 -0.50
CA PRO A 95 -18.38 18.19 -0.50
C PRO A 95 -19.55 18.56 0.42
N GLU A 96 -19.35 19.56 1.28
CA GLU A 96 -20.38 20.04 2.19
C GLU A 96 -21.52 20.70 1.38
N ILE A 97 -22.73 20.15 1.48
CA ILE A 97 -23.91 20.69 0.82
C ILE A 97 -24.72 21.48 1.86
N PHE A 98 -24.52 22.80 1.87
CA PHE A 98 -25.36 23.82 2.54
C PHE A 98 -26.01 23.38 3.88
N GLY A 99 -25.20 23.19 4.91
CA GLY A 99 -25.69 23.05 6.30
C GLY A 99 -26.29 21.68 6.65
N LEU A 100 -26.06 20.65 5.83
CA LEU A 100 -26.29 19.26 6.22
C LEU A 100 -25.00 18.67 6.79
N ASP A 101 -24.88 18.71 8.12
CA ASP A 101 -23.89 17.88 8.83
C ASP A 101 -24.27 16.41 8.62
N PHE A 102 -23.40 15.66 7.94
CA PHE A 102 -23.48 14.20 7.95
C PHE A 102 -22.99 13.72 9.32
N GLU A 103 -23.74 12.83 9.96
CA GLU A 103 -23.33 12.25 11.24
C GLU A 103 -21.95 11.60 11.09
N ARG A 104 -21.00 12.04 11.93
CA ARG A 104 -19.71 11.36 12.09
C ARG A 104 -19.98 10.11 12.90
N THR A 105 -19.96 8.96 12.26
CA THR A 105 -19.81 7.68 12.94
C THR A 105 -18.37 7.57 13.48
N ASN A 106 -18.17 6.87 14.60
CA ASN A 106 -16.83 6.60 15.09
C ASN A 106 -16.31 5.27 14.53
N ASN A 107 -15.94 5.28 13.25
CA ASN A 107 -15.42 4.11 12.55
C ASN A 107 -13.89 4.12 12.54
N ASP A 108 -13.25 3.35 13.42
CA ASP A 108 -11.77 3.32 13.55
C ASP A 108 -11.10 2.30 12.60
N MET A 109 -11.74 1.95 11.48
CA MET A 109 -11.23 0.98 10.51
C MET A 109 -10.43 1.64 9.37
N ASP A 110 -9.30 1.03 9.06
CA ASP A 110 -8.38 1.41 7.98
C ASP A 110 -8.91 1.01 6.59
N ILE A 111 -8.23 1.48 5.55
CA ILE A 111 -8.43 1.02 4.18
C ILE A 111 -7.59 -0.25 3.99
N VAL A 112 -8.22 -1.38 3.68
CA VAL A 112 -7.50 -2.65 3.51
C VAL A 112 -7.56 -3.11 2.06
N LEU A 113 -6.39 -3.28 1.44
CA LEU A 113 -6.22 -3.86 0.10
C LEU A 113 -5.63 -5.28 0.23
N GLU A 114 -6.46 -6.30 0.03
CA GLU A 114 -5.99 -7.68 -0.16
C GLU A 114 -5.40 -7.87 -1.56
N ILE A 115 -4.24 -8.53 -1.68
CA ILE A 115 -3.59 -8.89 -2.95
C ILE A 115 -3.25 -10.40 -2.95
N PRO A 116 -3.55 -11.15 -4.02
CA PRO A 116 -3.24 -12.58 -4.11
C PRO A 116 -1.76 -12.84 -4.45
N GLU A 117 -1.25 -14.01 -4.07
CA GLU A 117 0.01 -14.53 -4.61
C GLU A 117 -0.05 -14.60 -6.16
N GLY A 118 1.06 -14.23 -6.80
CA GLY A 118 1.13 -14.21 -8.26
C GLY A 118 0.35 -13.07 -8.91
N PHE A 119 0.03 -12.00 -8.16
CA PHE A 119 -0.27 -10.71 -8.76
C PHE A 119 1.01 -10.12 -9.37
N TYR A 120 0.97 -9.78 -10.66
CA TYR A 120 2.10 -9.19 -11.41
C TYR A 120 1.78 -7.78 -11.92
N GLY A 121 0.70 -7.19 -11.43
CA GLY A 121 0.24 -5.86 -11.83
C GLY A 121 1.01 -4.73 -11.16
N ILE A 122 0.66 -3.51 -11.52
CA ILE A 122 1.08 -2.30 -10.79
C ILE A 122 0.16 -2.11 -9.59
N ILE A 123 0.74 -1.85 -8.42
CA ILE A 123 0.07 -1.34 -7.23
C ILE A 123 0.58 0.10 -7.04
N ASP A 124 -0.32 1.08 -7.05
CA ASP A 124 0.03 2.51 -7.00
C ASP A 124 -0.86 3.22 -5.97
N ILE A 125 -0.29 3.52 -4.80
CA ILE A 125 -1.04 4.02 -3.65
C ILE A 125 -0.46 5.37 -3.23
N TYR A 126 -1.33 6.36 -3.16
CA TYR A 126 -0.99 7.71 -2.70
C TYR A 126 -1.93 8.18 -1.59
N THR A 127 -1.41 8.95 -0.65
CA THR A 127 -2.21 9.62 0.38
C THR A 127 -1.58 10.95 0.80
N ASP A 128 -2.35 11.82 1.45
CA ASP A 128 -1.87 13.17 1.79
C ASP A 128 -1.24 13.25 3.19
N MET A 129 -1.80 12.58 4.20
CA MET A 129 -1.46 12.82 5.63
C MET A 129 -1.62 11.60 6.56
N VAL A 130 -1.48 10.39 6.05
CA VAL A 130 -1.67 9.15 6.82
C VAL A 130 -0.70 8.07 6.37
N ASP A 131 -0.59 7.01 7.18
CA ASP A 131 0.44 6.01 7.03
C ASP A 131 0.05 4.92 6.02
N ILE A 132 1.05 4.28 5.41
CA ILE A 132 0.87 3.16 4.49
C ILE A 132 1.70 1.98 4.98
N SER A 133 1.06 0.85 5.25
CA SER A 133 1.75 -0.43 5.47
C SER A 133 1.47 -1.41 4.34
N CYS A 134 2.49 -2.15 3.90
CA CYS A 134 2.37 -3.15 2.84
C CYS A 134 3.18 -4.41 3.18
N SER A 135 2.49 -5.52 3.45
CA SER A 135 3.12 -6.72 4.03
C SER A 135 2.75 -8.01 3.31
N SER A 136 3.75 -8.84 2.97
CA SER A 136 3.60 -10.14 2.29
C SER A 136 2.98 -10.06 0.89
N VAL A 137 3.23 -8.98 0.15
CA VAL A 137 2.56 -8.63 -1.11
C VAL A 137 3.52 -8.66 -2.30
N GLY A 138 3.08 -9.24 -3.41
CA GLY A 138 3.80 -9.26 -4.68
C GLY A 138 3.12 -8.39 -5.76
N GLY A 139 3.93 -7.79 -6.62
CA GLY A 139 3.51 -7.05 -7.81
C GLY A 139 4.57 -7.03 -8.90
N GLY A 140 4.25 -6.44 -10.06
CA GLY A 140 5.25 -6.07 -11.07
C GLY A 140 5.97 -4.78 -10.70
N MET A 141 5.22 -3.82 -10.17
CA MET A 141 5.71 -2.57 -9.59
C MET A 141 4.82 -2.20 -8.39
N ILE A 142 5.43 -1.82 -7.27
CA ILE A 142 4.75 -1.32 -6.08
C ILE A 142 5.21 0.13 -5.85
N THR A 143 4.31 1.08 -5.99
CA THR A 143 4.52 2.50 -5.68
C THR A 143 3.67 2.88 -4.48
N LEU A 144 4.31 3.35 -3.40
CA LEU A 144 3.65 3.83 -2.19
C LEU A 144 4.09 5.27 -1.93
N GLY A 145 3.16 6.18 -1.68
CA GLY A 145 3.48 7.57 -1.42
C GLY A 145 2.57 8.24 -0.41
N THR A 146 3.14 9.05 0.48
CA THR A 146 2.38 9.88 1.42
C THR A 146 2.95 11.29 1.50
N GLY A 147 2.13 12.28 1.87
CA GLY A 147 2.59 13.67 2.04
C GLY A 147 3.13 13.96 3.43
N MET A 148 2.46 13.45 4.47
CA MET A 148 2.79 13.58 5.89
C MET A 148 2.39 12.30 6.63
N GLY A 149 3.25 11.30 6.60
CA GLY A 149 3.01 9.99 7.21
C GLY A 149 4.18 9.04 6.95
N ASP A 150 4.16 7.91 7.63
CA ASP A 150 5.20 6.90 7.55
C ASP A 150 4.84 5.82 6.52
N VAL A 151 5.84 5.14 5.97
CA VAL A 151 5.62 4.01 5.05
C VAL A 151 6.42 2.78 5.46
N ASP A 152 5.68 1.75 5.87
CA ASP A 152 6.21 0.45 6.28
C ASP A 152 6.02 -0.59 5.16
N THR A 153 7.10 -1.28 4.81
CA THR A 153 7.05 -2.43 3.89
C THR A 153 7.76 -3.64 4.47
N GLU A 154 7.17 -4.83 4.28
CA GLU A 154 7.72 -6.06 4.86
C GLU A 154 7.39 -7.29 3.99
N ASN A 155 8.38 -8.14 3.71
CA ASN A 155 8.25 -9.33 2.86
C ASN A 155 7.55 -9.06 1.50
N THR A 156 8.06 -8.11 0.71
CA THR A 156 7.45 -7.73 -0.57
C THR A 156 8.21 -8.28 -1.79
N ALA A 157 7.54 -8.34 -2.95
CA ALA A 157 8.11 -8.82 -4.19
C ALA A 157 7.71 -7.94 -5.39
N GLY A 158 8.66 -7.68 -6.29
CA GLY A 158 8.52 -6.75 -7.41
C GLY A 158 9.47 -5.56 -7.29
N SER A 159 9.56 -4.72 -8.33
CA SER A 159 10.25 -3.43 -8.20
C SER A 159 9.43 -2.49 -7.32
N MET A 160 10.11 -1.64 -6.55
CA MET A 160 9.49 -0.80 -5.53
C MET A 160 9.94 0.66 -5.62
N SER A 161 9.01 1.58 -5.35
CA SER A 161 9.25 3.00 -5.13
C SER A 161 8.43 3.49 -3.96
N ILE A 162 9.08 3.94 -2.89
CA ILE A 162 8.46 4.57 -1.73
C ILE A 162 8.87 6.04 -1.69
N SER A 163 7.92 6.93 -1.36
CA SER A 163 8.21 8.34 -1.15
C SER A 163 7.36 8.96 -0.04
N THR A 164 7.96 9.73 0.87
CA THR A 164 7.21 10.57 1.83
C THR A 164 7.72 12.02 1.88
N GLY A 165 6.82 12.97 2.13
CA GLY A 165 7.18 14.39 2.28
C GLY A 165 7.63 14.74 3.71
N MET A 166 7.01 14.11 4.71
CA MET A 166 7.38 14.20 6.13
C MET A 166 6.97 12.88 6.79
N GLY A 167 7.95 12.12 7.26
CA GLY A 167 7.77 10.79 7.82
C GLY A 167 8.93 9.87 7.47
N ASP A 168 8.96 8.73 8.14
CA ASP A 168 10.02 7.75 8.05
C ASP A 168 9.64 6.65 7.04
N ILE A 169 10.66 5.96 6.50
CA ILE A 169 10.46 4.82 5.60
C ILE A 169 11.15 3.59 6.20
N SER A 170 10.36 2.59 6.59
CA SER A 170 10.87 1.28 6.97
C SER A 170 10.65 0.28 5.85
N CYS A 171 11.75 -0.31 5.36
CA CYS A 171 11.76 -1.19 4.20
C CYS A 171 12.44 -2.53 4.56
N GLY A 172 11.70 -3.41 5.24
CA GLY A 172 12.09 -4.80 5.46
C GLY A 172 12.12 -5.63 4.16
N SER A 173 12.34 -6.93 4.26
CA SER A 173 12.66 -7.85 3.15
C SER A 173 11.94 -7.55 1.82
N VAL A 174 12.69 -7.14 0.78
CA VAL A 174 12.16 -6.85 -0.57
C VAL A 174 12.89 -7.65 -1.65
N SER A 175 12.13 -8.31 -2.53
CA SER A 175 12.67 -9.04 -3.68
C SER A 175 12.33 -8.38 -5.02
N GLY A 176 13.21 -7.51 -5.53
CA GLY A 176 12.97 -6.69 -6.73
C GLY A 176 14.16 -6.54 -7.68
N GLU A 177 13.95 -5.92 -8.85
CA GLU A 177 15.06 -5.47 -9.71
C GLU A 177 15.61 -4.10 -9.28
N THR A 178 14.73 -3.27 -8.69
CA THR A 178 15.01 -1.90 -8.26
C THR A 178 14.15 -1.56 -7.04
N VAL A 179 14.78 -0.99 -6.00
CA VAL A 179 14.12 -0.43 -4.82
C VAL A 179 14.54 1.03 -4.70
N THR A 180 13.57 1.95 -4.66
CA THR A 180 13.81 3.39 -4.49
C THR A 180 13.05 3.88 -3.28
N LEU A 181 13.75 4.53 -2.35
CA LEU A 181 13.23 5.10 -1.11
C LEU A 181 13.63 6.58 -1.07
N ASP A 182 12.69 7.50 -0.90
CA ASP A 182 12.96 8.95 -0.93
C ASP A 182 12.09 9.68 0.12
N THR A 183 12.71 10.36 1.09
CA THR A 183 12.00 11.22 2.06
C THR A 183 12.57 12.63 2.07
N ASP A 184 11.71 13.64 2.18
CA ASP A 184 12.14 15.03 2.36
C ASP A 184 12.47 15.37 3.82
N MET A 185 11.81 14.74 4.79
CA MET A 185 12.09 14.89 6.22
C MET A 185 11.71 13.61 6.96
N GLY A 186 12.71 12.88 7.45
CA GLY A 186 12.55 11.59 8.10
C GLY A 186 13.74 10.67 7.82
N ASP A 187 13.80 9.57 8.55
CA ASP A 187 14.85 8.57 8.45
C ASP A 187 14.45 7.46 7.45
N ILE A 188 15.44 6.76 6.89
CA ILE A 188 15.21 5.59 6.04
C ILE A 188 15.95 4.40 6.63
N GLU A 189 15.20 3.36 6.98
CA GLU A 189 15.71 2.04 7.35
C GLU A 189 15.37 1.04 6.23
N ALA A 190 16.37 0.30 5.74
CA ALA A 190 16.17 -0.74 4.74
C ALA A 190 16.93 -2.02 5.11
N GLU A 191 16.21 -3.13 5.24
CA GLU A 191 16.75 -4.46 5.57
C GLU A 191 16.44 -5.45 4.43
N ASP A 192 17.40 -6.31 4.10
CA ASP A 192 17.20 -7.48 3.22
C ASP A 192 16.56 -7.18 1.85
N ALA A 193 16.93 -6.02 1.29
CA ALA A 193 16.51 -5.59 -0.03
C ALA A 193 17.42 -6.16 -1.16
N ASP A 194 16.81 -6.90 -2.08
CA ASP A 194 17.43 -7.39 -3.31
C ASP A 194 17.25 -6.38 -4.47
N GLY A 195 18.25 -6.31 -5.38
CA GLY A 195 18.14 -5.56 -6.63
C GLY A 195 19.11 -4.38 -6.77
N ASN A 196 18.67 -3.25 -7.31
CA ASN A 196 19.42 -1.99 -7.24
C ASN A 196 18.72 -1.08 -6.24
N ILE A 197 19.40 -0.73 -5.14
CA ILE A 197 18.84 0.09 -4.08
C ILE A 197 19.27 1.54 -4.27
N LYS A 198 18.32 2.47 -4.20
CA LYS A 198 18.56 3.90 -4.03
C LYS A 198 17.74 4.40 -2.84
N ALA A 199 18.40 4.85 -1.78
CA ALA A 199 17.78 5.54 -0.66
C ALA A 199 18.23 7.01 -0.61
N ARG A 200 17.33 7.93 -0.30
CA ARG A 200 17.65 9.35 -0.11
C ARG A 200 16.77 10.00 0.97
N SER A 201 17.38 10.62 1.97
CA SER A 201 16.70 11.60 2.85
C SER A 201 17.21 13.02 2.56
N SER A 202 16.36 14.05 2.60
CA SER A 202 16.87 15.44 2.65
C SER A 202 17.20 15.88 4.09
N MET A 203 16.51 15.35 5.10
CA MET A 203 16.73 15.66 6.52
C MET A 203 16.42 14.42 7.36
N GLY A 204 17.47 13.67 7.69
CA GLY A 204 17.39 12.39 8.37
C GLY A 204 18.54 11.47 7.97
N ASP A 205 18.68 10.40 8.75
CA ASP A 205 19.70 9.38 8.58
C ASP A 205 19.23 8.32 7.55
N VAL A 206 20.19 7.64 6.94
CA VAL A 206 19.91 6.54 5.99
C VAL A 206 20.70 5.30 6.40
N GLU A 207 20.00 4.29 6.89
CA GLU A 207 20.55 2.99 7.26
C GLU A 207 20.08 1.91 6.27
N ILE A 208 21.05 1.18 5.70
CA ILE A 208 20.78 0.04 4.82
C ILE A 208 21.58 -1.16 5.34
N ASP A 209 20.91 -2.17 5.89
CA ASP A 209 21.51 -3.50 6.12
C ASP A 209 21.12 -4.47 4.99
N LEU A 210 22.07 -5.36 4.69
CA LEU A 210 22.06 -6.24 3.54
C LEU A 210 22.30 -7.70 3.96
N SER A 211 21.90 -8.03 5.20
CA SER A 211 22.30 -9.23 5.94
C SER A 211 21.28 -10.38 6.00
N GLY A 212 20.53 -10.60 4.92
CA GLY A 212 19.58 -11.73 4.78
C GLY A 212 19.91 -12.69 3.66
N ALA A 213 20.96 -12.40 2.89
CA ALA A 213 21.46 -13.30 1.85
C ALA A 213 22.24 -14.47 2.49
N GLU A 214 21.54 -15.57 2.80
CA GLU A 214 22.17 -16.86 3.12
C GLU A 214 22.42 -17.70 1.84
N GLY A 215 23.67 -18.14 1.61
CA GLY A 215 24.00 -18.98 0.45
C GLY A 215 25.49 -19.24 0.19
N GLU A 216 25.80 -20.10 -0.78
CA GLU A 216 27.17 -20.35 -1.26
C GLU A 216 27.54 -19.39 -2.40
N TYR A 217 28.36 -18.38 -2.11
CA TYR A 217 28.71 -17.31 -3.06
C TYR A 217 29.89 -17.63 -3.97
N THR A 218 29.62 -18.18 -5.15
CA THR A 218 30.64 -18.32 -6.21
C THR A 218 30.71 -17.07 -7.08
N VAL A 219 31.57 -16.11 -6.71
CA VAL A 219 31.82 -14.90 -7.53
C VAL A 219 32.74 -15.22 -8.71
N ASN A 220 32.13 -15.75 -9.77
CA ASN A 220 32.54 -15.50 -11.16
C ASN A 220 31.41 -14.74 -11.87
N GLY A 221 30.98 -13.61 -11.29
CA GLY A 221 29.93 -12.76 -11.84
C GLY A 221 28.49 -13.23 -11.62
N LYS A 222 28.13 -13.74 -10.42
CA LYS A 222 26.74 -13.94 -9.93
C LYS A 222 26.70 -13.79 -8.40
N GLY A 223 25.62 -13.22 -7.86
CA GLY A 223 25.35 -13.10 -6.42
C GLY A 223 23.90 -12.65 -6.16
N SER A 224 23.36 -12.94 -4.97
CA SER A 224 22.00 -12.61 -4.51
C SER A 224 22.05 -11.50 -3.44
N GLY A 225 22.51 -10.34 -3.87
CA GLY A 225 22.54 -9.12 -3.08
C GLY A 225 22.57 -7.93 -4.04
N PRO A 226 22.55 -6.68 -3.53
CA PRO A 226 22.31 -5.54 -4.39
C PRO A 226 23.40 -5.35 -5.46
N LYS A 227 22.97 -5.23 -6.71
CA LYS A 227 23.83 -4.97 -7.89
C LYS A 227 24.46 -3.58 -7.84
N LYS A 228 23.77 -2.63 -7.20
CA LYS A 228 24.22 -1.28 -6.88
C LYS A 228 23.46 -0.81 -5.65
N VAL A 229 24.16 -0.18 -4.71
CA VAL A 229 23.58 0.58 -3.59
C VAL A 229 23.92 2.05 -3.81
N THR A 230 23.02 2.95 -3.48
CA THR A 230 23.24 4.39 -3.46
C THR A 230 22.44 4.95 -2.30
N ALA A 231 23.12 5.54 -1.32
CA ALA A 231 22.52 6.18 -0.16
C ALA A 231 23.03 7.62 -0.11
N GLU A 232 22.12 8.57 0.00
CA GLU A 232 22.40 10.00 -0.04
C GLU A 232 21.60 10.69 1.08
N THR A 233 22.25 11.55 1.88
CA THR A 233 21.55 12.49 2.75
C THR A 233 22.13 13.88 2.60
N ASP A 234 21.27 14.90 2.59
CA ASP A 234 21.70 16.30 2.60
C ASP A 234 22.02 16.77 4.04
N LEU A 235 21.33 16.21 5.05
CA LEU A 235 21.51 16.47 6.48
C LEU A 235 21.19 15.20 7.31
N GLY A 236 22.23 14.42 7.61
CA GLY A 236 22.20 13.20 8.41
C GLY A 236 23.51 12.42 8.27
N ASP A 237 23.58 11.24 8.88
CA ASP A 237 24.61 10.23 8.65
C ASP A 237 24.10 9.13 7.67
N VAL A 238 25.04 8.42 7.04
CA VAL A 238 24.74 7.29 6.14
C VAL A 238 25.43 6.05 6.65
N HIS A 239 24.63 5.03 7.01
CA HIS A 239 25.11 3.70 7.34
C HIS A 239 24.79 2.69 6.23
N ILE A 240 25.78 1.90 5.83
CA ILE A 240 25.59 0.75 4.95
C ILE A 240 26.29 -0.46 5.59
N GLY A 241 25.48 -1.37 6.08
CA GLY A 241 25.87 -2.56 6.81
C GLY A 241 26.01 -3.82 5.94
N TYR A 242 26.72 -4.79 6.49
CA TYR A 242 26.67 -6.20 6.08
C TYR A 242 26.99 -7.05 7.32
N MET A 243 25.97 -7.57 8.01
CA MET A 243 26.19 -8.65 8.97
C MET A 243 26.42 -10.00 8.26
N ARG A 244 27.01 -10.97 8.97
CA ARG A 244 27.58 -12.22 8.43
C ARG A 244 27.45 -13.39 9.39
#